data_AF-R7BBW9-F1
#
_entry.id   AF-R7BBW9-F1
#
_cell.length_a   1.000
_cell.length_b   1.000
_cell.length_c   1.000
_cell.angle_alpha   90.00
_cell.angle_beta   90.00
_cell.angle_gamma   90.00
#
_symmetry.space_group_name_H-M   'P 1'
#
loop_
_entity.id
_entity.type
_entity.pdbx_description
1 polymer ?
#
loop_
_entity_poly.entity_id
_entity_poly.type
_entity_poly.pdbx_seq_one_letter_code
_entity_poly.pdbx_strand_id
1 'polypeptide(L)'
;MLESIPTKKIRVSYHETPTSLLEGVLARGDRRLGKVILRAYELGCKFDSWDDQFNFDAWMQAFNENGIEPHFYTHRKREFSELLPWDHLDYGVSRKFLENENKKAHENKTTPHCRIKCAGCGANKLNGGHCDARS
;
A
#
# COMPACT_ATOMS: atom_id res chain seq x y z
N MET A 1 -19.35 10.75 -3.78
CA MET A 1 -19.37 9.70 -2.72
C MET A 1 -20.18 10.13 -1.48
N LEU A 2 -20.20 11.41 -1.09
CA LEU A 2 -21.12 11.94 -0.07
C LEU A 2 -22.56 12.13 -0.56
N GLU A 3 -22.76 12.35 -1.86
CA GLU A 3 -24.08 12.55 -2.49
C GLU A 3 -24.96 11.28 -2.55
N SER A 4 -24.39 10.11 -2.29
CA SER A 4 -25.07 8.81 -2.36
C SER A 4 -25.58 8.29 -1.01
N ILE A 5 -25.57 9.11 0.05
CA ILE A 5 -26.02 8.72 1.39
C ILE A 5 -27.44 9.25 1.62
N PRO A 6 -28.48 8.41 1.58
CA PRO A 6 -29.88 8.85 1.60
C PRO A 6 -30.39 9.27 2.99
N THR A 7 -29.57 9.13 4.04
CA THR A 7 -30.03 9.34 5.42
C THR A 7 -29.22 10.41 6.16
N LYS A 8 -29.91 11.37 6.76
CA LYS A 8 -29.32 12.46 7.57
C LYS A 8 -28.70 11.98 8.89
N LYS A 9 -28.83 10.69 9.21
CA LYS A 9 -28.33 10.06 10.45
C LYS A 9 -26.89 9.54 10.34
N ILE A 10 -26.30 9.51 9.14
CA ILE A 10 -24.91 9.08 8.94
C ILE A 10 -24.07 10.35 8.76
N ARG A 11 -23.21 10.62 9.75
CA ARG A 11 -22.24 11.71 9.68
C ARG A 11 -20.92 11.11 9.21
N VAL A 12 -20.61 11.31 7.93
CA VAL A 12 -19.33 10.90 7.37
C VAL A 12 -18.34 12.03 7.55
N SER A 13 -17.39 11.85 8.48
CA SER A 13 -16.20 12.69 8.57
C SER A 13 -15.10 12.01 7.77
N TYR A 14 -14.62 12.66 6.71
CA TYR A 14 -13.40 12.27 6.01
C TYR A 14 -12.39 13.38 6.24
N HIS A 15 -11.33 13.05 6.98
CA HIS A 15 -10.05 13.71 6.86
C HIS A 15 -9.14 12.67 6.20
N GLU A 16 -8.47 13.00 5.10
CA GLU A 16 -7.23 12.29 4.82
C GLU A 16 -6.33 12.59 6.01
N THR A 17 -6.12 11.60 6.88
CA THR A 17 -5.25 11.82 8.01
C THR A 17 -3.83 11.98 7.45
N PRO A 18 -3.08 12.98 7.91
CA PRO A 18 -1.65 13.10 7.60
C PRO A 18 -0.87 11.78 7.68
N THR A 19 -1.26 10.91 8.61
CA THR A 19 -0.78 9.53 8.76
C THR A 19 -1.08 8.65 7.54
N SER A 20 -2.31 8.66 7.01
CA SER A 20 -2.70 7.88 5.83
C SER A 20 -1.88 8.26 4.59
N LEU A 21 -1.58 9.56 4.43
CA LEU A 21 -0.70 10.02 3.35
C LEU A 21 0.68 9.38 3.50
N LEU A 22 1.28 9.48 4.69
CA LEU A 22 2.61 8.94 4.95
C LEU A 22 2.67 7.43 4.77
N GLU A 23 1.71 6.68 5.32
CA GLU A 23 1.58 5.23 5.11
C GLU A 23 1.52 4.91 3.62
N GLY A 24 0.71 5.65 2.87
CA GLY A 24 0.60 5.51 1.44
C GLY A 24 1.92 5.77 0.69
N VAL A 25 2.69 6.77 1.11
CA VAL A 25 4.00 7.09 0.53
C VAL A 25 5.00 5.99 0.84
N LEU A 26 5.12 5.58 2.12
CA LEU A 26 6.09 4.58 2.56
C LEU A 26 5.80 3.20 1.98
N ALA A 27 4.53 2.78 1.92
CA ALA A 27 4.12 1.50 1.35
C ALA A 27 4.43 1.39 -0.15
N ARG A 28 4.52 2.53 -0.86
CA ARG A 28 4.82 2.59 -2.30
C ARG A 28 6.20 3.15 -2.59
N GLY A 29 7.03 3.30 -1.56
CA GLY A 29 8.32 3.94 -1.59
C GLY A 29 9.36 3.18 -2.40
N ASP A 30 10.35 3.92 -2.88
CA ASP A 30 11.57 3.36 -3.44
C ASP A 30 12.80 3.84 -2.67
N ARG A 31 14.00 3.49 -3.15
CA ARG A 31 15.27 3.84 -2.50
C ARG A 31 15.44 5.34 -2.22
N ARG A 32 14.76 6.22 -2.98
CA ARG A 32 14.80 7.68 -2.76
C ARG A 32 14.22 8.07 -1.40
N LEU A 33 13.21 7.34 -0.90
CA LEU A 33 12.63 7.61 0.42
C LEU A 33 13.59 7.34 1.57
N GLY A 34 14.66 6.56 1.37
CA GLY A 34 15.64 6.31 2.43
C GLY A 34 16.25 7.61 3.00
N LYS A 35 16.50 8.60 2.13
CA LYS A 35 17.01 9.92 2.58
C LYS A 35 15.97 10.72 3.34
N VAL A 36 14.69 10.62 2.95
CA VAL A 36 13.57 11.28 3.65
C VAL A 36 13.40 10.69 5.03
N ILE A 37 13.40 9.36 5.15
CA ILE A 37 13.25 8.66 6.44
C ILE A 37 14.39 9.04 7.39
N LEU A 38 15.62 9.03 6.89
CA LEU A 38 16.78 9.46 7.67
C LEU A 38 16.62 10.91 8.14
N ARG A 39 16.19 11.81 7.24
CA ARG A 39 16.02 13.22 7.57
C ARG A 39 14.89 13.46 8.57
N ALA A 40 13.77 12.77 8.43
CA ALA A 40 12.66 12.83 9.39
C ALA A 40 13.15 12.40 10.78
N TYR A 41 13.93 11.32 10.87
CA TYR A 41 14.55 10.89 12.12
C TYR A 41 15.47 11.95 12.75
N GLU A 42 16.31 12.62 11.95
CA GLU A 42 17.16 13.73 12.39
C GLU A 42 16.35 14.94 12.89
N LEU A 43 15.18 15.20 12.30
CA LEU A 43 14.24 16.23 12.71
C LEU A 43 13.43 15.85 13.97
N GLY A 44 13.65 14.66 14.52
CA GLY A 44 13.04 14.20 15.77
C GLY A 44 11.79 13.35 15.59
N CYS A 45 11.40 13.00 14.37
CA CYS A 45 10.31 12.05 14.11
C CYS A 45 10.67 10.68 14.70
N LYS A 46 9.96 10.31 15.78
CA LYS A 46 10.13 9.06 16.52
C LYS A 46 8.76 8.67 17.06
N PHE A 47 8.46 7.37 17.05
CA PHE A 47 7.17 6.84 17.52
C PHE A 47 5.94 7.43 16.79
N ASP A 48 6.08 7.77 15.51
CA ASP A 48 5.01 8.33 14.65
C ASP A 48 3.78 7.42 14.46
N SER A 49 3.81 6.18 14.97
CA SER A 49 2.64 5.30 15.05
C SER A 49 1.68 5.63 16.20
N TRP A 50 2.01 6.60 17.05
CA TRP A 50 1.18 7.07 18.16
C TRP A 50 0.70 8.48 17.83
N ASP A 51 -0.62 8.70 17.80
CA ASP A 51 -1.22 9.96 17.32
C ASP A 51 -0.67 11.20 18.06
N ASP A 52 -0.36 11.09 19.35
CA ASP A 52 0.14 12.19 20.19
C ASP A 52 1.61 12.57 19.91
N GLN A 53 2.32 11.82 19.07
CA GLN A 53 3.75 12.04 18.75
C GLN A 53 3.99 12.26 17.25
N PHE A 54 2.94 12.20 16.41
CA PHE A 54 3.07 12.33 14.97
C PHE A 54 3.41 13.77 14.56
N ASN A 55 4.62 13.97 14.03
CA ASN A 55 5.06 15.28 13.57
C ASN A 55 5.03 15.38 12.03
N PHE A 56 3.87 15.75 11.50
CA PHE A 56 3.68 15.88 10.06
C PHE A 56 4.57 16.94 9.41
N ASP A 57 4.76 18.08 10.08
CA ASP A 57 5.53 19.20 9.54
C ASP A 57 6.99 18.82 9.32
N ALA A 58 7.58 18.06 10.26
CA ALA A 58 8.92 17.52 10.11
C ALA A 58 9.03 16.52 8.93
N TRP A 59 8.00 15.70 8.69
CA TRP A 59 7.95 14.85 7.52
C TRP A 59 7.90 15.66 6.22
N MET A 60 7.02 16.66 6.14
CA MET A 60 6.92 17.54 4.97
C MET A 60 8.21 18.32 4.72
N GLN A 61 8.88 18.77 5.79
CA GLN A 61 10.21 19.37 5.71
C GLN A 61 11.23 18.37 5.13
N ALA A 62 11.27 17.14 5.64
CA ALA A 62 12.17 16.09 5.14
C ALA A 62 11.94 15.77 3.66
N PHE A 63 10.68 15.74 3.20
CA PHE A 63 10.34 15.59 1.79
C PHE A 63 10.85 16.76 0.94
N ASN A 64 10.58 17.99 1.38
CA ASN A 64 10.99 19.21 0.68
C ASN A 64 12.51 19.33 0.55
N GLU A 65 13.26 19.10 1.64
CA GLU A 65 14.73 19.17 1.65
C GLU A 65 15.39 18.11 0.74
N ASN A 66 14.70 16.98 0.50
CA ASN A 66 15.17 15.93 -0.41
C ASN A 66 14.60 16.05 -1.84
N GLY A 67 13.80 17.09 -2.11
CA GLY A 67 13.19 17.31 -3.43
C GLY A 67 12.23 16.19 -3.86
N ILE A 68 11.55 15.56 -2.90
CA ILE A 68 10.61 14.46 -3.16
C ILE A 68 9.19 14.94 -2.90
N GLU A 69 8.36 14.86 -3.93
CA GLU A 69 6.93 15.16 -3.85
C GLU A 69 6.14 13.95 -3.31
N PRO A 70 5.53 14.00 -2.11
CA PRO A 70 4.77 12.89 -1.54
C PRO A 70 3.65 12.38 -2.46
N HIS A 71 2.93 13.30 -3.12
CA HIS A 71 1.78 12.95 -3.96
C HIS A 71 2.16 12.14 -5.21
N PHE A 72 3.45 12.14 -5.61
CA PHE A 72 3.96 11.22 -6.64
C PHE A 72 3.65 9.75 -6.29
N TYR A 73 3.74 9.39 -5.00
CA TYR A 73 3.55 8.01 -4.58
C TYR A 73 2.07 7.63 -4.43
N THR A 74 1.20 8.57 -4.07
CA THR A 74 -0.21 8.29 -3.70
C THR A 74 -1.19 8.52 -4.84
N HIS A 75 -1.03 9.56 -5.67
CA HIS A 75 -2.04 9.94 -6.68
C HIS A 75 -1.80 9.31 -8.05
N ARG A 76 -0.57 8.87 -8.33
CA ARG A 76 -0.21 8.34 -9.65
C ARG A 76 -0.80 6.93 -9.86
N LYS A 77 -1.57 6.77 -10.95
CA LYS A 77 -1.95 5.46 -11.47
C LYS A 77 -0.71 4.74 -11.99
N ARG A 78 -0.53 3.47 -11.58
CA ARG A 78 0.57 2.61 -12.01
C ARG A 78 0.02 1.55 -12.94
N GLU A 79 0.62 1.46 -14.12
CA GLU A 79 0.27 0.42 -15.09
C GLU A 79 0.96 -0.90 -14.72
N PHE A 80 0.34 -2.03 -15.04
CA PHE A 80 0.90 -3.34 -14.71
C PHE A 80 2.21 -3.65 -15.45
N SER A 81 2.54 -2.91 -16.52
CA SER A 81 3.81 -3.04 -17.23
C SER A 81 4.97 -2.29 -16.58
N GLU A 82 4.71 -1.40 -15.62
CA GLU A 82 5.74 -0.63 -14.93
C GLU A 82 6.53 -1.51 -13.96
N LEU A 83 7.84 -1.28 -13.83
CA LEU A 83 8.65 -1.88 -12.78
C LEU A 83 8.39 -1.15 -11.45
N LEU A 84 7.87 -1.90 -10.48
CA LEU A 84 7.57 -1.43 -9.14
C LEU A 84 8.80 -1.57 -8.24
N PRO A 85 8.99 -0.66 -7.27
CA PRO A 85 10.12 -0.72 -6.35
C PRO A 85 10.25 -2.04 -5.60
N TRP A 86 9.13 -2.73 -5.33
CA TRP A 86 9.06 -4.01 -4.63
C TRP A 86 9.05 -5.24 -5.55
N ASP A 87 9.20 -5.10 -6.87
CA ASP A 87 9.18 -6.23 -7.82
C ASP A 87 10.35 -7.21 -7.62
N HIS A 88 11.41 -6.79 -6.95
CA HIS A 88 12.56 -7.64 -6.63
C HIS A 88 12.29 -8.56 -5.43
N LEU A 89 11.15 -8.41 -4.74
CA LEU A 89 10.78 -9.25 -3.61
C LEU A 89 10.00 -10.48 -4.11
N ASP A 90 10.50 -11.67 -3.78
CA ASP A 90 9.78 -12.93 -4.00
C ASP A 90 9.22 -13.44 -2.67
N TYR A 91 7.89 -13.44 -2.57
CA TYR A 91 7.11 -13.97 -1.45
C TYR A 91 6.24 -15.17 -1.88
N GLY A 92 6.65 -15.85 -2.95
CA GLY A 92 6.00 -17.05 -3.49
C GLY A 92 4.70 -16.79 -4.25
N VAL A 93 4.18 -15.58 -4.26
CA VAL A 93 2.99 -15.22 -5.05
C VAL A 93 3.43 -14.60 -6.37
N SER A 94 2.90 -15.12 -7.47
CA SER A 94 3.24 -14.62 -8.80
C SER A 94 2.66 -13.22 -9.05
N ARG A 95 3.43 -12.36 -9.72
CA ARG A 95 2.97 -11.04 -10.17
C ARG A 95 1.66 -11.12 -10.97
N LYS A 96 1.59 -12.06 -11.93
CA LYS A 96 0.39 -12.27 -12.76
C LYS A 96 -0.85 -12.58 -11.94
N PHE A 97 -0.71 -13.30 -10.82
CA PHE A 97 -1.82 -13.54 -9.91
C PHE A 97 -2.30 -12.23 -9.27
N LEU A 98 -1.40 -11.41 -8.74
CA LEU A 98 -1.74 -10.12 -8.12
C LEU A 98 -2.40 -9.15 -9.11
N GLU A 99 -1.92 -9.11 -10.35
CA GLU A 99 -2.55 -8.32 -11.42
C GLU A 99 -3.99 -8.78 -11.70
N ASN A 100 -4.21 -10.10 -11.74
CA ASN A 100 -5.55 -10.67 -11.94
C ASN A 100 -6.46 -10.41 -10.74
N GLU A 101 -5.96 -10.51 -9.51
CA GLU A 101 -6.72 -10.18 -8.30
C GLU A 101 -7.10 -8.70 -8.27
N ASN A 102 -6.17 -7.81 -8.67
CA ASN A 102 -6.46 -6.39 -8.78
C ASN A 102 -7.57 -6.10 -9.82
N LYS A 103 -7.54 -6.75 -11.00
CA LYS A 103 -8.61 -6.65 -12.00
C LYS A 103 -9.95 -7.13 -11.46
N LYS A 104 -9.99 -8.30 -10.81
CA LYS A 104 -11.21 -8.82 -10.18
C LYS A 104 -11.77 -7.89 -9.10
N ALA A 105 -10.90 -7.27 -8.30
CA ALA A 105 -11.30 -6.32 -7.28
C ALA A 105 -12.04 -5.12 -7.88
N HIS A 106 -11.56 -4.57 -9.01
CA HIS A 106 -12.25 -3.50 -9.74
C HIS A 106 -13.58 -3.97 -10.36
N GLU A 107 -13.72 -5.25 -10.65
CA GLU A 107 -14.98 -5.88 -11.09
C GLU A 107 -15.90 -6.26 -9.93
N ASN A 108 -15.55 -5.95 -8.67
CA ASN A 108 -16.25 -6.38 -7.46
C ASN A 108 -16.39 -7.91 -7.33
N LYS A 109 -15.47 -8.67 -7.92
CA LYS A 109 -15.44 -10.14 -7.85
C LYS A 109 -14.47 -10.59 -6.77
N THR A 110 -14.91 -11.47 -5.90
CA THR A 110 -14.07 -12.09 -4.88
C THR A 110 -13.44 -13.38 -5.41
N THR A 111 -12.23 -13.68 -4.94
CA THR A 111 -11.59 -14.98 -5.19
C THR A 111 -12.03 -15.95 -4.09
N PRO A 112 -12.56 -17.14 -4.43
CA PRO A 112 -13.00 -18.10 -3.44
C PRO A 112 -11.83 -18.67 -2.65
N HIS A 113 -12.11 -19.19 -1.46
CA HIS A 113 -11.10 -19.87 -0.65
C HIS A 113 -10.46 -21.05 -1.40
N CYS A 114 -9.15 -21.23 -1.19
CA CYS A 114 -8.36 -22.30 -1.82
C CYS A 114 -8.91 -23.72 -1.58
N ARG A 115 -9.61 -23.94 -0.45
CA ARG A 115 -10.29 -25.21 -0.13
C ARG A 115 -11.45 -25.53 -1.07
N ILE A 116 -12.13 -24.50 -1.59
CA ILE A 116 -13.21 -24.66 -2.57
C ILE A 116 -12.61 -24.80 -3.96
N LYS A 117 -11.72 -23.87 -4.33
CA LYS A 117 -11.05 -23.84 -5.62
C LYS A 117 -9.70 -23.16 -5.47
N CYS A 118 -8.63 -23.83 -5.93
CA CYS A 118 -7.30 -23.25 -5.92
C CYS A 118 -7.29 -21.93 -6.69
N ALA A 119 -6.78 -20.88 -6.07
CA ALA A 119 -6.69 -19.54 -6.67
C ALA A 119 -5.53 -19.41 -7.67
N GLY A 120 -4.57 -20.35 -7.66
CA GLY A 120 -3.42 -20.35 -8.56
C GLY A 120 -2.42 -19.24 -8.24
N CYS A 121 -2.22 -18.90 -6.96
CA CYS A 121 -1.33 -17.81 -6.54
C CYS A 121 0.15 -18.05 -6.87
N GLY A 122 0.58 -19.31 -6.95
CA GLY A 122 1.98 -19.70 -7.18
C GLY A 122 2.75 -20.07 -5.91
N ALA A 123 2.15 -19.90 -4.72
CA ALA A 123 2.80 -20.16 -3.43
C ALA A 123 3.24 -21.61 -3.25
N ASN A 124 2.65 -22.54 -4.01
CA ASN A 124 3.07 -23.94 -4.04
C ASN A 124 4.54 -24.13 -4.43
N LYS A 125 5.15 -23.17 -5.16
CA LYS A 125 6.59 -23.18 -5.45
C LYS A 125 7.45 -23.17 -4.19
N LEU A 126 6.99 -22.53 -3.11
CA LEU A 126 7.69 -22.52 -1.82
C LEU A 126 7.73 -23.92 -1.19
N ASN A 127 6.76 -24.79 -1.50
CA ASN A 127 6.62 -26.14 -0.95
C ASN A 127 6.97 -27.22 -1.99
N GLY A 128 7.92 -26.95 -2.89
CA GLY A 128 8.37 -27.92 -3.90
C GLY A 128 7.32 -28.29 -4.95
N GLY A 129 6.28 -27.45 -5.12
CA GLY A 129 5.20 -27.63 -6.10
C GLY A 129 3.87 -28.09 -5.49
N HIS A 130 3.85 -28.52 -4.23
CA HIS A 130 2.63 -28.93 -3.52
C HIS A 130 1.92 -27.74 -2.85
N CYS A 131 0.60 -27.83 -2.68
CA CYS A 131 -0.20 -26.80 -2.02
C CYS A 131 -1.05 -27.41 -0.92
N ASP A 132 -0.67 -27.15 0.33
CA ASP A 132 -1.32 -27.70 1.54
C ASP A 132 -2.68 -27.05 1.84
N ALA A 133 -3.10 -26.03 1.07
CA ALA A 133 -4.42 -25.43 1.25
C ALA A 133 -5.58 -26.38 0.87
N ARG A 134 -5.26 -27.52 0.23
CA ARG A 134 -6.22 -28.57 -0.17
C ARG A 134 -6.16 -29.84 0.69
N SER A 135 -5.19 -29.97 1.60
CA SER A 135 -5.09 -31.11 2.52
C SER A 135 -6.01 -30.94 3.73
#